data_AF-A0A558J3Y5-F1
#
_entry.id   AF-A0A558J3Y5-F1
#
_cell.length_a   1.000
_cell.length_b   1.000
_cell.length_c   1.000
_cell.angle_alpha   90.00
_cell.angle_beta   90.00
_cell.angle_gamma   90.00
#
_symmetry.space_group_name_H-M   'P 1'
#
loop_
_entity.id
_entity.type
_entity.pdbx_description
1 polymer ?
#
loop_
_entity_poly.entity_id
_entity_poly.type
_entity_poly.pdbx_seq_one_letter_code
_entity_poly.pdbx_strand_id
1 'polypeptide(L)'
;MAGCAQKPSEPLPPPPVINLYMCAAPAGMTAPERQPLRPVGDYTQEDVALYITDLHHWATRGWLKLSRVREHADKCVASTEEDED
;
A
#
# COMPACT_ATOMS: atom_id res chain seq x y z
N MET A 1 -8.43 -35.46 -53.25
CA MET A 1 -7.17 -34.79 -52.87
C MET A 1 -7.40 -34.01 -51.60
N ALA A 2 -6.56 -34.29 -50.60
CA ALA A 2 -6.28 -33.57 -49.35
C ALA A 2 -7.40 -32.70 -48.71
N GLY A 3 -8.04 -33.23 -47.67
CA GLY A 3 -8.66 -32.40 -46.63
C GLY A 3 -7.58 -31.97 -45.62
N CYS A 4 -7.45 -30.67 -45.39
CA CYS A 4 -6.54 -30.11 -44.40
C CYS A 4 -6.96 -30.58 -42.99
N ALA A 5 -6.16 -31.44 -42.37
CA ALA A 5 -6.29 -31.74 -40.95
C ALA A 5 -5.90 -30.48 -40.15
N GLN A 6 -6.89 -29.80 -39.56
CA GLN A 6 -6.62 -28.72 -38.62
C GLN A 6 -6.02 -29.33 -37.35
N LYS A 7 -4.82 -28.86 -36.97
CA LYS A 7 -4.19 -29.17 -35.69
C LYS A 7 -5.16 -28.74 -34.58
N PRO A 8 -5.47 -29.60 -33.58
CA PRO A 8 -6.28 -29.20 -32.45
C PRO A 8 -5.69 -27.95 -31.81
N SER A 9 -6.52 -26.92 -31.61
CA SER A 9 -6.14 -25.71 -30.88
C SER A 9 -5.75 -26.13 -29.47
N GLU A 10 -4.47 -26.01 -29.14
CA GLU A 10 -4.00 -26.20 -27.77
C GLU A 10 -4.63 -25.09 -26.91
N PRO A 11 -5.25 -25.42 -25.76
CA PRO A 11 -5.80 -24.41 -24.89
C PRO A 11 -4.67 -23.46 -24.45
N LEU A 12 -4.88 -22.16 -24.61
CA LEU A 12 -3.96 -21.15 -24.07
C LEU A 12 -3.79 -21.41 -22.57
N PRO A 13 -2.55 -21.38 -22.04
CA PRO A 13 -2.33 -21.51 -20.61
C PRO A 13 -3.13 -20.42 -19.87
N PRO A 14 -3.75 -20.76 -18.73
CA PRO A 14 -4.47 -19.76 -17.95
C PRO A 14 -3.51 -18.63 -17.55
N PRO A 15 -3.98 -17.37 -17.53
CA PRO A 15 -3.15 -16.27 -17.08
C PRO A 15 -2.66 -16.54 -15.65
N PRO A 16 -1.43 -16.14 -15.31
CA PRO A 16 -0.91 -16.34 -13.97
C PRO A 16 -1.84 -15.64 -12.97
N VAL A 17 -2.21 -16.36 -11.91
CA VAL A 17 -3.00 -15.79 -10.82
C VAL A 17 -2.08 -14.84 -10.06
N ILE A 18 -2.21 -13.54 -10.32
CA ILE A 18 -1.44 -12.52 -9.60
C ILE A 18 -2.04 -12.41 -8.18
N ASN A 19 -1.40 -13.07 -7.21
CA ASN A 19 -1.75 -12.93 -5.80
C ASN A 19 -1.23 -11.58 -5.27
N LEU A 20 -2.00 -10.51 -5.51
CA LEU A 20 -1.76 -9.16 -4.96
C LEU A 20 -1.72 -9.09 -3.42
N TYR A 21 -1.97 -10.21 -2.73
CA TYR A 21 -2.22 -10.27 -1.30
C TYR A 21 -1.03 -10.78 -0.46
N MET A 22 0.04 -11.32 -1.05
CA MET A 22 1.10 -11.98 -0.24
C MET A 22 1.81 -11.01 0.70
N CYS A 23 2.04 -9.76 0.27
CA CYS A 23 2.71 -8.74 1.08
C CYS A 23 1.81 -7.54 1.40
N ALA A 24 0.49 -7.76 1.45
CA ALA A 24 -0.45 -6.70 1.79
C ALA A 24 -0.24 -6.25 3.24
N ALA A 25 -0.07 -4.94 3.43
CA ALA A 25 0.10 -4.38 4.77
C ALA A 25 -1.13 -4.66 5.64
N PRO A 26 -0.95 -5.10 6.90
CA PRO A 26 -2.06 -5.28 7.84
C PRO A 26 -2.87 -4.00 8.02
N ALA A 27 -4.20 -4.12 8.16
CA ALA A 27 -5.10 -2.98 8.31
C ALA A 27 -4.71 -2.02 9.45
N GLY A 28 -4.09 -2.53 10.52
CA GLY A 28 -3.59 -1.71 11.63
C GLY A 28 -2.42 -0.80 11.27
N MET A 29 -1.64 -1.12 10.23
CA MET A 29 -0.51 -0.29 9.78
C MET A 29 -0.96 0.92 8.95
N THR A 30 -2.10 0.81 8.27
CA THR A 30 -2.65 1.86 7.39
C THR A 30 -3.89 2.54 7.96
N ALA A 31 -4.25 2.21 9.21
CA ALA A 31 -5.42 2.77 9.87
C ALA A 31 -5.39 4.31 9.88
N PRO A 32 -6.47 4.96 9.41
CA PRO A 32 -6.52 6.40 9.31
C PRO A 32 -6.47 7.03 10.70
N GLU A 33 -5.61 8.02 10.86
CA GLU A 33 -5.53 8.83 12.06
C GLU A 33 -6.22 10.16 11.81
N ARG A 34 -7.02 10.60 12.77
CA ARG A 34 -7.74 11.87 12.66
C ARG A 34 -6.74 13.02 12.50
N GLN A 35 -6.88 13.77 11.41
CA GLN A 35 -6.10 14.98 11.19
C GLN A 35 -6.48 16.09 12.19
N PRO A 36 -5.54 16.98 12.55
CA PRO A 36 -5.84 18.16 13.34
C PRO A 36 -6.92 19.03 12.68
N LEU A 37 -7.78 19.62 13.50
CA LEU A 37 -8.85 20.48 13.00
C LEU A 37 -8.27 21.84 12.64
N ARG A 38 -8.52 22.29 11.42
CA ARG A 38 -8.14 23.63 10.99
C ARG A 38 -8.94 24.67 11.78
N PRO A 39 -8.32 25.75 12.29
CA PRO A 39 -9.04 26.89 12.85
C PRO A 39 -10.02 27.47 11.82
N VAL A 40 -11.23 27.82 12.27
CA VAL A 40 -12.30 28.37 11.41
C VAL A 40 -12.94 29.57 12.11
N GLY A 41 -13.40 30.55 11.32
CA GLY A 41 -13.96 31.80 11.84
C GLY A 41 -12.87 32.81 12.22
N ASP A 42 -13.10 33.55 13.30
CA ASP A 42 -12.16 34.53 13.83
C ASP A 42 -11.07 33.80 14.64
N TYR A 43 -10.00 33.38 13.97
CA TYR A 43 -8.84 32.75 14.60
C TYR A 43 -7.69 33.75 14.81
N THR A 44 -6.89 33.50 15.84
CA THR A 44 -5.71 34.29 16.19
C THR A 44 -4.44 33.70 15.56
N GLN A 45 -3.32 34.42 15.67
CA GLN A 45 -2.02 33.89 15.29
C GLN A 45 -1.60 32.70 16.15
N GLU A 46 -2.00 32.67 17.42
CA GLU A 46 -1.72 31.57 18.34
C GLU A 46 -2.44 30.28 17.90
N ASP A 47 -3.71 30.40 17.49
CA ASP A 47 -4.49 29.26 16.98
C ASP A 47 -3.83 28.62 15.74
N VAL A 48 -3.27 29.46 14.86
CA VAL A 48 -2.53 28.99 13.68
C VAL A 48 -1.24 28.29 14.10
N ALA A 49 -0.50 28.84 15.06
CA ALA A 49 0.75 28.25 15.54
C ALA A 49 0.52 26.87 16.17
N LEU A 50 -0.52 26.74 17.00
CA LEU A 50 -0.93 25.46 17.59
C LEU A 50 -1.34 24.46 16.50
N TYR A 51 -2.19 24.88 15.56
CA TYR A 51 -2.61 24.01 14.45
C TYR A 51 -1.43 23.50 13.61
N ILE A 52 -0.48 24.38 13.26
CA ILE A 52 0.70 23.99 12.47
C ILE A 52 1.58 23.01 13.25
N THR A 53 1.73 23.20 14.55
CA THR A 53 2.49 22.30 15.42
C THR A 53 1.86 20.91 15.44
N ASP A 54 0.56 20.83 15.68
CA ASP A 54 -0.19 19.58 15.68
C ASP A 54 -0.16 18.90 14.30
N LEU A 55 -0.24 19.69 13.22
CA LEU A 55 -0.15 19.20 11.86
C LEU A 55 1.21 18.57 11.56
N HIS A 56 2.31 19.20 12.01
CA HIS A 56 3.65 18.62 11.85
C HIS A 56 3.78 17.29 12.59
N HIS A 57 3.30 17.21 13.83
CA HIS A 57 3.33 15.97 14.59
C HIS A 57 2.48 14.86 13.93
N TRP A 58 1.27 15.19 13.49
CA TRP A 58 0.40 14.26 12.76
C TRP A 58 1.06 13.76 11.47
N ALA A 59 1.61 14.68 10.66
CA ALA A 59 2.28 14.32 9.42
C ALA A 59 3.49 13.42 9.66
N THR A 60 4.30 13.72 10.68
CA THR A 60 5.48 12.92 11.06
C THR A 60 5.09 11.49 11.41
N ARG A 61 4.03 11.31 12.21
CA ARG A 61 3.50 9.97 12.52
C ARG A 61 2.97 9.25 11.29
N GLY A 62 2.32 9.97 10.37
CA GLY A 62 1.86 9.43 9.09
C GLY A 62 3.01 8.88 8.25
N TRP A 63 4.09 9.66 8.08
CA TRP A 63 5.28 9.22 7.35
C TRP A 63 5.97 8.02 8.00
N LEU A 64 6.02 7.97 9.33
CA LEU A 64 6.56 6.82 10.05
C LEU A 64 5.71 5.54 9.86
N LYS A 65 4.39 5.66 9.73
CA LYS A 65 3.53 4.52 9.38
C LYS A 65 3.85 4.02 7.98
N LEU A 66 4.01 4.92 7.01
CA LEU A 66 4.37 4.56 5.63
C LEU A 66 5.74 3.88 5.54
N SER A 67 6.74 4.34 6.32
CA SER A 67 8.06 3.69 6.32
C SER A 67 7.99 2.27 6.87
N ARG A 68 7.15 2.01 7.88
CA ARG A 68 6.92 0.65 8.42
C ARG A 68 6.19 -0.25 7.44
N VAL A 69 5.22 0.29 6.69
CA VAL A 69 4.56 -0.46 5.61
C VAL A 69 5.57 -0.89 4.55
N ARG A 70 6.48 0.00 4.17
CA ARG A 70 7.56 -0.33 3.24
C ARG A 70 8.49 -1.40 3.80
N GLU A 71 8.95 -1.25 5.04
CA GLU A 71 9.78 -2.25 5.70
C GLU A 71 9.10 -3.63 5.78
N HIS A 72 7.79 -3.66 6.04
CA HIS A 72 7.00 -4.90 6.01
C HIS A 72 6.98 -5.54 4.63
N ALA A 73 6.77 -4.75 3.58
CA ALA A 73 6.78 -5.24 2.20
C ALA A 73 8.17 -5.81 1.83
N ASP A 74 9.24 -5.08 2.14
CA ASP A 74 10.62 -5.51 1.85
C ASP A 74 10.95 -6.83 2.57
N LYS A 75 10.55 -6.99 3.84
CA LYS A 75 10.72 -8.25 4.59
C LYS A 75 9.92 -9.40 4.03
N CYS A 76 8.68 -9.15 3.60
CA CYS A 76 7.82 -10.17 3.02
C CYS A 76 8.40 -10.71 1.71
N VAL A 77 8.92 -9.83 0.85
CA VAL A 77 9.59 -10.22 -0.40
C VAL A 77 10.86 -11.04 -0.12
N ALA A 78 11.69 -10.60 0.83
CA ALA A 78 12.89 -11.35 1.20
C ALA A 78 12.57 -12.77 1.72
N SER A 79 11.53 -12.93 2.55
CA SER A 79 11.12 -14.26 3.02
C SER A 79 10.60 -15.18 1.93
N THR A 80 9.97 -14.62 0.88
CA THR A 80 9.51 -15.45 -0.25
C THR A 80 10.64 -15.93 -1.15
N GLU A 81 11.75 -15.20 -1.23
CA GLU A 81 12.94 -15.61 -2.00
C GLU A 81 13.71 -16.73 -1.28
N GLU A 82 13.75 -16.73 0.06
CA GLU A 82 14.41 -17.77 0.87
C GLU A 82 13.67 -19.12 0.89
N ASP A 83 12.35 -19.13 0.66
CA ASP A 83 11.53 -20.36 0.60
C ASP A 83 11.57 -21.05 -0.78
N GLU A 84 12.14 -20.42 -1.80
CA GLU A 84 12.26 -20.96 -3.17
C GLU A 84 13.61 -21.62 -3.49
N ASP A 85 14.60 -21.55 -2.58
CA ASP A 85 15.93 -22.20 -2.66
C ASP A 85 16.03 -23.48 -1.80
#